data_AF-A0A2H1ZEB4-F1
#
_entry.id   AF-A0A2H1ZEB4-F1
#
_cell.length_a   1.000
_cell.length_b   1.000
_cell.length_c   1.000
_cell.angle_alpha   90.00
_cell.angle_beta   90.00
_cell.angle_gamma   90.00
#
_symmetry.space_group_name_H-M   'P 1'
#
loop_
_entity.id
_entity.type
_entity.pdbx_description
1 polymer ?
#
loop_
_entity_poly.entity_id
_entity_poly.type
_entity_poly.pdbx_seq_one_letter_code
_entity_poly.pdbx_strand_id
1 'polypeptide(L)'
;MRSRDMERGRKHRGDTQWTAWLTPTIVVANVSIFIVVMYTNDCPKTTTGANGDCVAKLLRRFSFQPLRENPFLGPSSSTLEKLGALDWKKVVQGNEKWRLITAMWLHAGIIHLVMNMFDVIIFGIRLEQQFGFIRIGLIYLISGFGGSILSALFLQKSISVGASGALLGLMGAMLSELLTNWTIYKSKVCFLG
;
A
#
# COMPACT_ATOMS: atom_id res chain seq x y z
N MET A 1 43.02 -27.86 -14.58
CA MET A 1 43.08 -26.73 -13.62
C MET A 1 41.98 -25.69 -13.85
N ARG A 2 41.62 -25.35 -15.10
CA ARG A 2 40.59 -24.34 -15.45
C ARG A 2 39.15 -24.59 -14.94
N SER A 3 38.76 -25.86 -14.71
CA SER A 3 37.40 -26.17 -14.21
C SER A 3 37.20 -25.91 -12.72
N ARG A 4 38.27 -25.95 -11.89
CA ARG A 4 38.17 -25.69 -10.44
C ARG A 4 37.99 -24.19 -10.14
N ASP A 5 38.42 -23.32 -11.04
CA ASP A 5 38.26 -21.87 -10.91
C ASP A 5 36.84 -21.40 -11.29
N MET A 6 36.16 -22.08 -12.23
CA MET A 6 34.75 -21.82 -12.52
C MET A 6 33.80 -22.24 -11.38
N GLU A 7 34.11 -23.33 -10.66
CA GLU A 7 33.34 -23.72 -9.47
C GLU A 7 33.59 -22.77 -8.28
N ARG A 8 34.80 -22.21 -8.14
CA ARG A 8 35.09 -21.19 -7.11
C ARG A 8 34.40 -19.86 -7.37
N GLY A 9 34.25 -19.44 -8.63
CA GLY A 9 33.47 -18.26 -8.99
C GLY A 9 31.96 -18.42 -8.73
N ARG A 10 31.43 -19.65 -8.84
CA ARG A 10 30.01 -19.95 -8.59
C ARG A 10 29.66 -20.05 -7.11
N LYS A 11 30.65 -20.31 -6.25
CA LYS A 11 30.49 -20.49 -4.79
C LYS A 11 30.47 -19.17 -4.01
N HIS A 12 30.75 -18.03 -4.64
CA HIS A 12 30.82 -16.71 -3.99
C HIS A 12 29.69 -15.74 -4.36
N ARG A 13 28.58 -16.25 -4.90
CA ARG A 13 27.29 -15.56 -4.81
C ARG A 13 26.43 -16.36 -3.84
N GLY A 14 26.81 -16.31 -2.56
CA GLY A 14 25.82 -16.52 -1.51
C GLY A 14 24.86 -15.37 -1.69
N ASP A 15 23.77 -15.58 -2.45
CA ASP A 15 22.68 -14.62 -2.54
C ASP A 15 22.22 -14.44 -1.08
N THR A 16 22.67 -13.37 -0.44
CA THR A 16 22.26 -13.02 0.92
C THR A 16 20.81 -12.61 0.83
N GLN A 17 19.93 -13.61 0.83
CA GLN A 17 18.50 -13.41 0.83
C GLN A 17 18.16 -12.79 2.18
N TRP A 18 17.82 -11.51 2.16
CA TRP A 18 17.43 -10.81 3.37
C TRP A 18 16.16 -11.43 3.92
N THR A 19 16.07 -11.58 5.24
CA THR A 19 14.83 -12.00 5.89
C THR A 19 13.80 -10.89 5.74
N ALA A 20 12.65 -11.18 5.11
CA ALA A 20 11.59 -10.22 4.93
C ALA A 20 10.75 -10.08 6.20
N TRP A 21 10.98 -9.01 6.96
CA TRP A 21 10.25 -8.71 8.21
C TRP A 21 9.51 -7.37 8.12
N LEU A 22 9.99 -6.43 7.31
CA LEU A 22 9.38 -5.12 7.13
C LEU A 22 8.03 -5.26 6.40
N THR A 23 7.97 -6.01 5.31
CA THR A 23 6.74 -6.16 4.52
C THR A 23 5.59 -6.76 5.34
N PRO A 24 5.78 -7.89 6.07
CA PRO A 24 4.73 -8.40 6.97
C PRO A 24 4.33 -7.38 8.06
N THR A 25 5.28 -6.62 8.59
CA THR A 25 5.01 -5.59 9.61
C THR A 25 4.13 -4.47 9.03
N ILE A 26 4.40 -4.02 7.80
CA ILE A 26 3.57 -3.03 7.10
C ILE A 26 2.15 -3.57 6.90
N VAL A 27 1.99 -4.84 6.52
CA VAL A 27 0.68 -5.47 6.35
C VAL A 27 -0.10 -5.48 7.67
N VAL A 28 0.53 -5.94 8.76
CA VAL A 28 -0.09 -5.97 10.09
C VAL A 28 -0.48 -4.57 10.55
N ALA A 29 0.36 -3.56 10.31
CA ALA A 29 0.05 -2.17 10.65
C ALA A 29 -1.17 -1.64 9.88
N ASN A 30 -1.25 -1.88 8.57
CA ASN A 30 -2.38 -1.45 7.75
C ASN A 30 -3.69 -2.14 8.15
N VAL A 31 -3.65 -3.45 8.42
CA VAL A 31 -4.81 -4.20 8.92
C VAL A 31 -5.25 -3.68 10.28
N SER A 32 -4.31 -3.44 11.20
CA SER A 32 -4.61 -2.92 12.54
C SER A 32 -5.25 -1.53 12.47
N ILE A 33 -4.73 -0.63 11.63
CA ILE A 33 -5.30 0.71 11.43
C ILE A 33 -6.69 0.60 10.83
N PHE A 34 -6.91 -0.29 9.85
CA PHE A 34 -8.23 -0.51 9.29
C PHE A 34 -9.25 -1.01 10.33
N ILE A 35 -8.84 -1.91 11.22
CA ILE A 35 -9.68 -2.36 12.34
C ILE A 35 -10.04 -1.19 13.25
N VAL A 36 -9.09 -0.32 13.58
CA VAL A 36 -9.35 0.88 14.40
C VAL A 36 -10.34 1.81 13.69
N VAL A 37 -10.13 2.07 12.39
CA VAL A 37 -11.03 2.90 11.58
C VAL A 37 -12.45 2.35 11.61
N MET A 38 -12.61 1.05 11.37
CA MET A 38 -13.92 0.40 11.40
C MET A 38 -14.52 0.41 12.80
N TYR A 39 -13.73 0.25 13.86
CA TYR A 39 -14.22 0.33 15.24
C TYR A 39 -14.74 1.74 15.59
N THR A 40 -14.09 2.78 15.06
CA THR A 40 -14.55 4.17 15.21
C THR A 40 -15.68 4.55 14.25
N ASN A 41 -16.05 3.68 13.32
CA ASN A 41 -17.11 3.94 12.35
C ASN A 41 -18.49 3.79 13.02
N ASP A 42 -19.13 4.91 13.29
CA ASP A 42 -20.45 4.95 13.94
C ASP A 42 -21.62 4.75 12.94
N CYS A 43 -21.68 3.60 12.25
CA CYS A 43 -22.90 3.14 11.57
C CYS A 43 -23.81 2.51 12.64
N PRO A 44 -24.69 3.25 13.37
CA PRO A 44 -25.90 3.87 12.82
C PRO A 44 -26.39 5.11 13.63
N LYS A 45 -25.82 6.31 13.43
CA LYS A 45 -26.26 7.54 14.13
C LYS A 45 -26.72 8.72 13.27
N THR A 46 -26.67 8.63 11.95
CA THR A 46 -27.19 9.68 11.05
C THR A 46 -28.47 9.23 10.37
N THR A 47 -29.53 9.17 11.17
CA THR A 47 -30.92 9.02 10.70
C THR A 47 -31.40 10.32 10.06
N THR A 48 -30.94 10.65 8.85
CA THR A 48 -31.57 11.66 7.99
C THR A 48 -31.34 11.32 6.52
N GLY A 49 -32.13 10.39 5.98
CA GLY A 49 -32.15 10.09 4.54
C GLY A 49 -32.59 8.66 4.24
N ALA A 50 -33.80 8.54 3.69
CA ALA A 50 -34.50 7.32 3.30
C ALA A 50 -33.62 6.20 2.65
N ASN A 51 -33.80 4.96 3.16
CA ASN A 51 -33.47 3.67 2.53
C ASN A 51 -31.99 3.35 2.24
N GLY A 52 -31.19 3.12 3.29
CA GLY A 52 -29.85 2.55 3.17
C GLY A 52 -29.37 1.89 4.46
N ASP A 53 -29.85 0.68 4.74
CA ASP A 53 -29.39 -0.10 5.89
C ASP A 53 -27.87 -0.35 5.84
N CYS A 54 -27.17 -0.17 6.97
CA CYS A 54 -25.77 -0.57 7.11
C CYS A 54 -25.59 -2.02 6.64
N VAL A 55 -24.53 -2.30 5.89
CA VAL A 55 -24.22 -3.66 5.45
C VAL A 55 -23.58 -4.43 6.60
N ALA A 56 -23.94 -5.70 6.74
CA ALA A 56 -23.43 -6.60 7.78
C ALA A 56 -23.69 -6.12 9.23
N LYS A 57 -24.95 -5.72 9.53
CA LYS A 57 -25.40 -5.33 10.89
C LYS A 57 -25.04 -6.33 12.00
N LEU A 58 -24.87 -7.61 11.66
CA LEU A 58 -24.39 -8.67 12.57
C LEU A 58 -23.04 -8.31 13.23
N LEU A 59 -22.18 -7.58 12.52
CA LEU A 59 -20.85 -7.17 12.97
C LEU A 59 -20.86 -5.98 13.94
N ARG A 60 -22.05 -5.46 14.32
CA ARG A 60 -22.26 -4.32 15.24
C ARG A 60 -21.37 -3.14 14.89
N ARG A 61 -20.34 -2.84 15.69
CA ARG A 61 -19.42 -1.70 15.47
C ARG A 61 -18.62 -1.79 14.18
N PHE A 62 -18.43 -2.99 13.63
CA PHE A 62 -17.72 -3.19 12.37
C PHE A 62 -18.68 -3.24 11.16
N SER A 63 -19.91 -2.75 11.29
CA SER A 63 -20.83 -2.65 10.17
C SER A 63 -20.32 -1.67 9.13
N PHE A 64 -20.55 -1.98 7.85
CA PHE A 64 -20.12 -1.14 6.73
C PHE A 64 -21.21 -0.15 6.35
N GLN A 65 -20.79 0.96 5.75
CA GLN A 65 -21.73 1.90 5.16
C GLN A 65 -22.46 1.29 3.95
N PRO A 66 -23.67 1.77 3.62
CA PRO A 66 -24.39 1.30 2.45
C PRO A 66 -23.53 1.47 1.19
N LEU A 67 -23.63 0.52 0.27
CA LEU A 67 -22.84 0.49 -0.97
C LEU A 67 -23.02 1.73 -1.86
N ARG A 68 -24.12 2.47 -1.67
CA ARG A 68 -24.37 3.77 -2.33
C ARG A 68 -23.42 4.86 -1.85
N GLU A 69 -23.02 4.83 -0.58
CA GLU A 69 -22.06 5.76 0.00
C GLU A 69 -20.64 5.25 -0.18
N ASN A 70 -20.39 3.97 0.12
CA ASN A 70 -19.07 3.38 0.00
C ASN A 70 -19.13 2.01 -0.69
N PRO A 71 -18.81 1.94 -2.00
CA PRO A 71 -18.85 0.69 -2.75
C PRO A 71 -17.76 -0.30 -2.32
N PHE A 72 -16.73 0.14 -1.59
CA PHE A 72 -15.59 -0.69 -1.18
C PHE A 72 -15.81 -1.49 0.10
N LEU A 73 -17.03 -1.50 0.66
CA LEU A 73 -17.36 -2.12 1.95
C LEU A 73 -16.48 -1.56 3.08
N GLY A 74 -16.75 -0.32 3.47
CA GLY A 74 -15.90 0.43 4.38
C GLY A 74 -16.63 1.43 5.27
N PRO A 75 -15.87 2.28 5.98
CA PRO A 75 -16.40 3.34 6.83
C PRO A 75 -16.97 4.51 6.01
N SER A 76 -17.59 5.49 6.67
CA SER A 76 -18.00 6.73 6.00
C SER A 76 -16.80 7.61 5.65
N SER A 77 -16.98 8.47 4.63
CA SER A 77 -15.99 9.48 4.25
C SER A 77 -15.65 10.41 5.41
N SER A 78 -16.65 10.79 6.20
CA SER A 78 -16.47 11.66 7.38
C SER A 78 -15.60 11.02 8.47
N THR A 79 -15.71 9.70 8.69
CA THR A 79 -14.85 8.96 9.62
C THR A 79 -13.40 8.96 9.12
N LEU A 80 -13.19 8.67 7.85
CA LEU A 80 -11.86 8.70 7.23
C LEU A 80 -11.23 10.11 7.33
N GLU A 81 -11.99 11.16 7.05
CA GLU A 81 -11.53 12.54 7.20
C GLU A 81 -11.13 12.88 8.63
N LYS A 82 -11.91 12.46 9.63
CA LYS A 82 -11.57 12.68 11.05
C LYS A 82 -10.26 11.99 11.43
N LEU A 83 -10.01 10.79 10.89
CA LEU A 83 -8.84 9.98 11.20
C LEU A 83 -7.59 10.35 10.41
N GLY A 84 -7.67 11.32 9.51
CA GLY A 84 -6.49 11.80 8.78
C GLY A 84 -6.46 11.48 7.30
N ALA A 85 -7.61 11.21 6.66
CA ALA A 85 -7.67 11.13 5.22
C ALA A 85 -7.21 12.44 4.58
N LEU A 86 -6.69 12.31 3.36
CA LEU A 86 -6.14 13.42 2.62
C LEU A 86 -7.28 14.27 2.05
N ASP A 87 -7.30 15.54 2.45
CA ASP A 87 -8.18 16.57 1.90
C ASP A 87 -7.31 17.80 1.59
N TRP A 88 -7.31 18.21 0.32
CA TRP A 88 -6.53 19.36 -0.17
C TRP A 88 -6.77 20.63 0.67
N LYS A 89 -8.03 20.94 0.99
CA LYS A 89 -8.36 22.16 1.73
C LYS A 89 -7.75 22.13 3.13
N LYS A 90 -7.84 21.00 3.82
CA LYS A 90 -7.28 20.83 5.16
C LYS A 90 -5.74 20.84 5.17
N VAL A 91 -5.12 20.25 4.15
CA VAL A 91 -3.65 20.22 4.04
C VAL A 91 -3.10 21.62 3.73
N VAL A 92 -3.69 22.32 2.76
CA VAL A 92 -3.13 23.59 2.25
C VAL A 92 -3.62 24.80 3.03
N GLN A 93 -4.92 24.86 3.33
CA GLN A 93 -5.50 26.00 4.06
C GLN A 93 -5.48 25.77 5.57
N GLY A 94 -5.68 24.53 6.01
CA GLY A 94 -5.66 24.15 7.43
C GLY A 94 -4.27 23.85 8.00
N ASN A 95 -3.20 23.88 7.18
CA ASN A 95 -1.84 23.49 7.56
C ASN A 95 -1.71 22.07 8.15
N GLU A 96 -2.66 21.16 7.88
CA GLU A 96 -2.66 19.79 8.40
C GLU A 96 -1.78 18.84 7.58
N LYS A 97 -0.48 19.18 7.44
CA LYS A 97 0.49 18.45 6.61
C LYS A 97 0.70 16.99 7.04
N TRP A 98 0.43 16.67 8.31
CA TRP A 98 0.50 15.31 8.85
C TRP A 98 -0.44 14.34 8.11
N ARG A 99 -1.51 14.84 7.47
CA ARG A 99 -2.43 14.05 6.64
C ARG A 99 -1.76 13.37 5.46
N LEU A 100 -0.67 13.94 4.94
CA LEU A 100 0.10 13.34 3.84
C LEU A 100 0.70 11.99 4.23
N ILE A 101 1.02 11.81 5.52
CA ILE A 101 1.57 10.57 6.06
C ILE A 101 0.45 9.67 6.57
N THR A 102 -0.52 10.19 7.31
CA THR A 102 -1.59 9.34 7.87
C THR A 102 -2.48 8.75 6.80
N ALA A 103 -2.76 9.47 5.71
CA ALA A 103 -3.57 8.97 4.61
C ALA A 103 -2.99 7.72 3.94
N MET A 104 -1.67 7.51 4.01
CA MET A 104 -1.00 6.32 3.46
C MET A 104 -1.44 5.03 4.16
N TRP A 105 -1.88 5.12 5.41
CA TRP A 105 -2.25 3.94 6.22
C TRP A 105 -3.76 3.70 6.25
N LEU A 106 -4.54 4.70 5.87
CA LEU A 106 -6.00 4.60 5.83
C LEU A 106 -6.44 3.90 4.55
N HIS A 107 -7.52 3.12 4.63
CA HIS A 107 -8.06 2.40 3.48
C HIS A 107 -9.55 2.69 3.33
N ALA A 108 -10.01 2.80 2.09
CA ALA A 108 -11.40 3.17 1.78
C ALA A 108 -12.40 2.07 2.15
N GLY A 109 -11.98 0.81 2.23
CA GLY A 109 -12.83 -0.33 2.57
C GLY A 109 -12.07 -1.65 2.47
N ILE A 110 -12.76 -2.76 2.75
CA ILE A 110 -12.15 -4.09 2.76
C ILE A 110 -11.57 -4.44 1.39
N ILE A 111 -12.32 -4.19 0.32
CA ILE A 111 -11.86 -4.54 -1.04
C ILE A 111 -10.56 -3.78 -1.35
N HIS A 112 -10.51 -2.50 -1.00
CA HIS A 112 -9.33 -1.66 -1.20
C HIS A 112 -8.13 -2.13 -0.35
N LEU A 113 -8.37 -2.53 0.91
CA LEU A 113 -7.34 -3.10 1.79
C LEU A 113 -6.77 -4.40 1.22
N VAL A 114 -7.63 -5.34 0.84
CA VAL A 114 -7.19 -6.67 0.34
C VAL A 114 -6.31 -6.53 -0.89
N MET A 115 -6.70 -5.67 -1.85
CA MET A 115 -5.88 -5.42 -3.04
C MET A 115 -4.51 -4.83 -2.69
N ASN A 116 -4.47 -3.80 -1.84
CA ASN A 116 -3.20 -3.20 -1.42
C ASN A 116 -2.29 -4.19 -0.69
N MET A 117 -2.85 -5.00 0.22
CA MET A 117 -2.06 -5.96 0.99
C MET A 117 -1.54 -7.09 0.11
N PHE A 118 -2.34 -7.55 -0.85
CA PHE A 118 -1.92 -8.53 -1.84
C PHE A 118 -0.72 -8.04 -2.64
N ASP A 119 -0.80 -6.80 -3.14
CA ASP A 119 0.29 -6.22 -3.93
C ASP A 119 1.55 -5.96 -3.10
N VAL A 120 1.40 -5.43 -1.87
CA VAL A 120 2.52 -5.22 -0.93
C VAL A 120 3.19 -6.54 -0.58
N ILE A 121 2.45 -7.63 -0.39
CA ILE A 121 3.04 -8.95 -0.10
C ILE A 121 3.82 -9.46 -1.32
N ILE A 122 3.25 -9.41 -2.52
CA ILE A 122 3.89 -9.94 -3.72
C ILE A 122 5.16 -9.17 -4.07
N PHE A 123 5.08 -7.84 -4.15
CA PHE A 123 6.21 -7.02 -4.57
C PHE A 123 7.15 -6.74 -3.40
N GLY A 124 6.62 -6.42 -2.23
CA GLY A 124 7.40 -6.05 -1.06
C GLY A 124 8.27 -7.19 -0.55
N ILE A 125 7.75 -8.42 -0.38
CA ILE A 125 8.57 -9.55 0.09
C ILE A 125 9.68 -9.85 -0.92
N ARG A 126 9.35 -9.88 -2.21
CA ARG A 126 10.31 -10.21 -3.26
C ARG A 126 11.45 -9.21 -3.31
N LEU A 127 11.11 -7.92 -3.29
CA LEU A 127 12.08 -6.83 -3.31
C LEU A 127 12.87 -6.74 -2.00
N GLU A 128 12.25 -6.97 -0.85
CA GLU A 128 12.90 -6.93 0.45
C GLU A 128 13.97 -8.01 0.56
N GLN A 129 13.65 -9.23 0.10
CA GLN A 129 14.62 -10.34 0.06
C GLN A 129 15.82 -10.06 -0.85
N GLN A 130 15.63 -9.31 -1.94
CA GLN A 130 16.69 -9.00 -2.91
C GLN A 130 17.54 -7.80 -2.52
N PHE A 131 16.90 -6.73 -2.05
CA PHE A 131 17.55 -5.42 -1.87
C PHE A 131 17.72 -5.03 -0.39
N GLY A 132 17.10 -5.76 0.52
CA GLY A 132 17.10 -5.50 1.95
C GLY A 132 16.02 -4.49 2.37
N PHE A 133 15.62 -4.60 3.64
CA PHE A 133 14.51 -3.83 4.22
C PHE A 133 14.71 -2.31 4.20
N ILE A 134 15.95 -1.80 4.32
CA ILE A 134 16.21 -0.35 4.35
C ILE A 134 15.82 0.30 3.02
N ARG A 135 16.24 -0.29 1.90
CA ARG A 135 15.96 0.26 0.56
C ARG A 135 14.47 0.22 0.26
N ILE A 136 13.83 -0.90 0.57
CA ILE A 136 12.39 -1.08 0.34
C ILE A 136 11.56 -0.18 1.24
N GLY A 137 11.96 0.00 2.51
CA GLY A 137 11.31 0.96 3.41
C GLY A 137 11.40 2.40 2.90
N LEU A 138 12.56 2.83 2.40
CA LEU A 138 12.71 4.17 1.82
C LEU A 138 11.86 4.35 0.56
N ILE A 139 11.86 3.37 -0.35
CA ILE A 139 11.03 3.40 -1.56
C ILE A 139 9.56 3.50 -1.17
N TYR A 140 9.09 2.65 -0.24
CA TYR A 140 7.72 2.66 0.25
C TYR A 140 7.31 4.03 0.81
N LEU A 141 8.13 4.61 1.70
CA LEU A 141 7.85 5.89 2.33
C LEU A 141 7.87 7.06 1.35
N ILE A 142 8.90 7.16 0.51
CA ILE A 142 9.06 8.26 -0.45
C ILE A 142 7.97 8.20 -1.51
N SER A 143 7.68 7.02 -2.05
CA SER A 143 6.64 6.85 -3.07
C SER A 143 5.24 7.06 -2.49
N GLY A 144 4.99 6.61 -1.25
CA GLY A 144 3.74 6.89 -0.56
C GLY A 144 3.53 8.39 -0.32
N PHE A 145 4.55 9.08 0.20
CA PHE A 145 4.50 10.52 0.42
C PHE A 145 4.34 11.31 -0.89
N GLY A 146 5.08 10.93 -1.93
CA GLY A 146 4.96 11.52 -3.26
C GLY A 146 3.57 11.30 -3.86
N GLY A 147 2.99 10.11 -3.69
CA GLY A 147 1.63 9.79 -4.09
C GLY A 147 0.58 10.61 -3.34
N SER A 148 0.78 10.87 -2.04
CA SER A 148 -0.06 11.77 -1.25
C SER A 148 0.02 13.21 -1.75
N ILE A 149 1.22 13.72 -2.08
CA ILE A 149 1.38 15.06 -2.66
C ILE A 149 0.66 15.14 -4.01
N LEU A 150 0.86 14.15 -4.88
CA LEU A 150 0.22 14.10 -6.19
C LEU A 150 -1.31 14.07 -6.05
N SER A 151 -1.82 13.25 -5.13
CA SER A 151 -3.25 13.20 -4.80
C SER A 151 -3.76 14.55 -4.32
N ALA A 152 -3.01 15.24 -3.46
CA ALA A 152 -3.40 16.57 -2.99
C ALA A 152 -3.51 17.59 -4.14
N LEU A 153 -2.56 17.57 -5.08
CA LEU A 153 -2.53 18.50 -6.22
C LEU A 153 -3.65 18.24 -7.24
N PHE A 154 -3.93 16.97 -7.55
CA PHE A 154 -4.84 16.58 -8.63
C PHE A 154 -6.27 16.26 -8.15
N LEU A 155 -6.47 15.83 -6.90
CA LEU A 155 -7.77 15.45 -6.34
C LEU A 155 -8.26 16.47 -5.30
N GLN A 156 -8.53 17.70 -5.76
CA GLN A 156 -8.91 18.81 -4.87
C GLN A 156 -10.35 18.75 -4.32
N LYS A 157 -11.21 17.93 -4.93
CA LYS A 157 -12.65 17.83 -4.60
C LYS A 157 -13.05 16.51 -3.92
N SER A 158 -12.09 15.59 -3.75
CA SER A 158 -12.35 14.25 -3.23
C SER A 158 -11.34 13.93 -2.13
N ILE A 159 -11.75 13.09 -1.19
CA ILE A 159 -10.82 12.54 -0.20
C ILE A 159 -9.99 11.41 -0.81
N SER A 160 -8.70 11.35 -0.48
CA SER A 160 -7.81 10.26 -0.91
C SER A 160 -7.25 9.53 0.30
N VAL A 161 -7.16 8.21 0.20
CA VAL A 161 -6.62 7.30 1.22
C VAL A 161 -5.95 6.13 0.53
N GLY A 162 -4.96 5.53 1.17
CA GLY A 162 -4.38 4.25 0.76
C GLY A 162 -2.88 4.30 0.52
N ALA A 163 -2.28 3.11 0.61
CA ALA A 163 -0.87 2.88 0.34
C ALA A 163 -0.54 2.77 -1.17
N SER A 164 -1.50 3.06 -2.06
CA SER A 164 -1.38 2.86 -3.50
C SER A 164 -0.24 3.66 -4.13
N GLY A 165 0.08 4.85 -3.60
CA GLY A 165 1.28 5.61 -4.00
C GLY A 165 2.58 4.88 -3.68
N ALA A 166 2.66 4.23 -2.51
CA ALA A 166 3.81 3.42 -2.12
C ALA A 166 3.93 2.16 -3.00
N LEU A 167 2.79 1.56 -3.34
CA LEU A 167 2.73 0.42 -4.24
C LEU A 167 3.27 0.73 -5.64
N LEU A 168 2.84 1.86 -6.25
CA LEU A 168 3.37 2.28 -7.55
C LEU A 168 4.90 2.46 -7.51
N GLY A 169 5.45 2.90 -6.38
CA GLY A 169 6.89 2.93 -6.12
C GLY A 169 7.55 1.55 -6.15
N LEU A 170 6.96 0.58 -5.45
CA LEU A 170 7.46 -0.81 -5.43
C LEU A 170 7.39 -1.46 -6.82
N MET A 171 6.28 -1.27 -7.54
CA MET A 171 6.13 -1.76 -8.92
C MET A 171 7.18 -1.12 -9.84
N GLY A 172 7.42 0.18 -9.70
CA GLY A 172 8.47 0.90 -10.44
C GLY A 172 9.87 0.38 -10.13
N ALA A 173 10.16 0.05 -8.87
CA ALA A 173 11.44 -0.53 -8.47
C ALA A 173 11.66 -1.92 -9.09
N MET A 174 10.64 -2.77 -9.08
CA MET A 174 10.70 -4.09 -9.72
C MET A 174 10.85 -3.97 -11.25
N LEU A 175 10.16 -3.02 -11.88
CA LEU A 175 10.30 -2.77 -13.32
C LEU A 175 11.71 -2.28 -13.64
N SER A 176 12.27 -1.38 -12.83
CA SER A 176 13.65 -0.91 -12.98
C SER A 176 14.64 -2.07 -12.87
N GLU A 177 14.47 -2.99 -11.93
CA GLU A 177 15.30 -4.19 -11.83
C GLU A 177 15.22 -5.04 -13.09
N LEU A 178 14.01 -5.29 -13.59
CA LEU A 178 13.79 -6.08 -14.80
C LEU A 178 14.50 -5.46 -16.00
N LEU A 179 14.39 -4.14 -16.18
CA LEU A 179 15.01 -3.41 -17.28
C LEU A 179 16.55 -3.41 -17.18
N THR A 180 17.11 -3.14 -16.01
CA THR A 180 18.58 -3.11 -15.83
C THR A 180 19.20 -4.48 -16.01
N ASN A 181 18.51 -5.55 -15.61
CA ASN A 181 18.98 -6.93 -15.78
C ASN A 181 18.51 -7.59 -17.08
N TRP A 182 17.71 -6.91 -17.91
CA TRP A 182 17.13 -7.44 -19.14
C TRP A 182 18.19 -7.93 -20.13
N THR A 183 19.34 -7.25 -20.20
CA THR A 183 20.47 -7.64 -21.06
C THR A 183 21.05 -9.01 -20.71
N ILE A 184 20.99 -9.40 -19.42
CA ILE A 184 21.44 -10.71 -18.92
C ILE A 184 20.38 -11.79 -19.17
N TYR A 185 19.08 -11.45 -19.12
CA TYR A 185 18.02 -12.40 -19.47
C TYR A 185 17.97 -12.68 -20.97
N LYS A 186 18.18 -11.66 -21.81
CA LYS A 186 18.20 -11.80 -23.27
C LYS A 186 19.31 -12.73 -23.75
N SER A 187 20.48 -12.73 -23.10
CA SER A 187 21.59 -13.63 -23.44
C SER A 187 21.34 -15.09 -23.05
N LYS A 188 20.56 -15.36 -21.99
CA LYS A 188 20.16 -16.73 -21.62
C LYS A 188 19.10 -17.32 -22.56
N VAL A 189 18.16 -16.51 -23.03
CA VAL A 189 17.13 -16.97 -23.98
C VAL A 189 17.74 -17.23 -25.37
N CYS A 190 18.70 -16.42 -25.79
CA CYS A 190 19.43 -16.62 -27.05
C CYS A 190 20.32 -17.88 -27.06
N PHE A 191 20.72 -18.40 -25.90
CA PHE A 191 21.57 -19.59 -25.78
C PHE A 191 20.75 -20.90 -25.77
N LEU A 192 19.41 -20.81 -25.76
CA LEU A 192 18.48 -21.94 -25.69
C LEU A 192 17.66 -22.14 -26.98
N GLY A 193 17.89 -21.32 -28.02
CA GLY A 193 17.32 -21.48 -29.36
C GLY A 193 18.41 -21.87 -30.35
#